data_AF-A0A7Z9QN33-F1
#
_entry.id   AF-A0A7Z9QN33-F1
#
_cell.length_a   1.000
_cell.length_b   1.000
_cell.length_c   1.000
_cell.angle_alpha   90.00
_cell.angle_beta   90.00
_cell.angle_gamma   90.00
#
_symmetry.space_group_name_H-M   'P 1'
#
loop_
_entity.id
_entity.type
_entity.pdbx_description
1 polymer ?
#
loop_
_entity_poly.entity_id
_entity_poly.type
_entity_poly.pdbx_seq_one_letter_code
_entity_poly.pdbx_strand_id
1 'polypeptide(L)'
;MEILGSYELIIVLSGILILSYLFNIISEKTNIPSVLMLIVTGIVIQQVLNHIAGLDINFFPMLEILGIVGLIMIVLEAALDLELHWNKSQLIIKSFLVGLFGLLGCLVLTASIFHGLLEMDWLTALIYATPMSIMSSAIIIPSVQGLSEEKKRIHDL
;
A
#
# COMPACT_ATOMS: atom_id res chain seq x y z
N MET A 1 31.50 9.14 -2.69
CA MET A 1 30.57 8.02 -2.78
C MET A 1 30.38 7.76 -4.26
N GLU A 2 30.95 6.69 -4.81
CA GLU A 2 30.72 6.34 -6.21
C GLU A 2 29.22 6.14 -6.41
N ILE A 3 28.65 6.94 -7.30
CA ILE A 3 27.26 6.78 -7.71
C ILE A 3 27.21 5.39 -8.34
N LEU A 4 26.38 4.50 -7.81
CA LEU A 4 26.08 3.22 -8.45
C LEU A 4 25.88 3.50 -9.93
N GLY A 5 26.72 2.91 -10.78
CA GLY A 5 26.68 3.20 -12.21
C GLY A 5 25.29 2.90 -12.78
N SER A 6 24.90 3.55 -13.88
CA SER A 6 23.57 3.30 -14.49
C SER A 6 23.29 1.80 -14.69
N TYR A 7 24.32 1.02 -15.01
CA TYR A 7 24.22 -0.44 -15.13
C TYR A 7 23.93 -1.14 -13.79
N GLU A 8 24.59 -0.75 -12.70
CA GLU A 8 24.37 -1.33 -11.38
C GLU A 8 22.94 -1.05 -10.88
N LEU A 9 22.45 0.18 -11.09
CA LEU A 9 21.05 0.54 -10.77
C LEU A 9 20.05 -0.29 -11.56
N ILE A 10 20.26 -0.47 -12.87
CA ILE A 10 19.37 -1.30 -13.71
C ILE A 10 19.41 -2.76 -13.26
N ILE A 11 20.58 -3.30 -12.89
CA ILE A 11 20.73 -4.67 -12.40
C ILE A 11 19.98 -4.84 -11.09
N VAL A 12 20.15 -3.92 -10.12
CA VAL A 12 19.45 -3.96 -8.83
C VAL A 12 17.94 -3.86 -9.03
N LEU A 13 17.45 -2.91 -9.82
CA LEU A 13 16.02 -2.75 -10.11
C LEU A 13 15.43 -3.98 -10.79
N SER A 14 16.11 -4.54 -11.80
CA SER A 14 15.68 -5.76 -12.47
C SER A 14 15.66 -6.96 -11.51
N GLY A 15 16.65 -7.06 -10.62
CA GLY A 15 16.68 -8.07 -9.57
C GLY A 15 15.49 -7.97 -8.62
N ILE A 16 15.13 -6.75 -8.20
CA ILE A 16 13.94 -6.50 -7.37
C ILE A 16 12.66 -6.91 -8.11
N LEU A 17 12.53 -6.58 -9.41
CA LEU A 17 11.38 -6.97 -10.22
C LEU A 17 11.25 -8.50 -10.36
N ILE A 18 12.35 -9.20 -10.63
CA ILE A 18 12.37 -10.66 -10.72
C ILE A 18 12.00 -11.29 -9.37
N LEU A 19 12.53 -10.75 -8.27
CA LEU A 19 12.21 -11.21 -6.92
C LEU A 19 10.72 -10.99 -6.59
N SER A 20 10.17 -9.84 -6.96
CA SER A 20 8.74 -9.54 -6.83
C SER A 20 7.88 -10.55 -7.59
N TYR A 21 8.28 -10.93 -8.81
CA TYR A 21 7.57 -11.94 -9.59
C TYR A 21 7.63 -13.33 -8.94
N LEU A 22 8.79 -13.74 -8.42
CA LEU A 22 8.95 -14.99 -7.69
C LEU A 22 8.04 -15.03 -6.44
N PHE A 23 8.01 -13.93 -5.68
CA PHE A 23 7.12 -13.78 -4.54
C PHE A 23 5.65 -13.76 -4.92
N ASN A 24 5.29 -13.25 -6.09
CA ASN A 24 3.91 -13.37 -6.58
C ASN A 24 3.50 -14.84 -6.78
N ILE A 25 4.37 -15.66 -7.39
CA ILE A 25 4.11 -17.10 -7.57
C ILE A 25 3.99 -17.81 -6.21
N ILE A 26 4.83 -17.45 -5.23
CA ILE A 26 4.77 -18.02 -3.89
C ILE A 26 3.48 -17.57 -3.17
N SER A 27 3.08 -16.31 -3.33
CA SER A 27 1.87 -15.72 -2.77
C SER A 27 0.62 -16.51 -3.16
N GLU A 28 0.54 -16.96 -4.42
CA GLU A 28 -0.57 -17.78 -4.91
C GLU A 28 -0.66 -19.14 -4.18
N LYS A 29 0.46 -19.68 -3.71
CA LYS A 29 0.49 -20.98 -2.99
C LYS A 29 0.33 -20.83 -1.48
N THR A 30 0.82 -19.75 -0.90
CA THR A 30 0.84 -19.54 0.56
C THR A 30 -0.29 -18.63 1.06
N ASN A 31 -1.02 -17.97 0.15
CA ASN A 31 -1.98 -16.88 0.44
C ASN A 31 -1.34 -15.67 1.15
N ILE A 32 -0.01 -15.58 1.19
CA ILE A 32 0.70 -14.45 1.79
C ILE A 32 1.00 -13.44 0.69
N PRO A 33 0.49 -12.19 0.77
CA PRO A 33 0.74 -11.15 -0.23
C PRO A 33 2.23 -10.96 -0.54
N SER A 34 2.56 -10.85 -1.83
CA SER A 34 3.92 -10.61 -2.33
C SER A 34 4.57 -9.36 -1.71
N VAL A 35 3.79 -8.30 -1.49
CA VAL A 35 4.23 -7.05 -0.86
C VAL A 35 4.79 -7.28 0.55
N LEU A 36 4.14 -8.13 1.36
CA LEU A 36 4.64 -8.44 2.71
C LEU A 36 5.99 -9.17 2.65
N MET A 37 6.14 -10.11 1.71
CA MET A 37 7.40 -10.83 1.52
C MET A 37 8.53 -9.90 1.09
N LEU A 38 8.24 -8.92 0.22
CA LEU A 38 9.20 -7.88 -0.18
C LEU A 38 9.63 -7.02 1.02
N ILE A 39 8.68 -6.54 1.83
CA ILE A 39 8.97 -5.73 3.02
C ILE A 39 9.88 -6.49 3.99
N VAL A 40 9.53 -7.75 4.30
CA VAL A 40 10.34 -8.60 5.21
C VAL A 40 11.75 -8.80 4.64
N THR A 41 11.86 -9.06 3.34
CA THR A 41 13.16 -9.25 2.69
C THR A 41 14.00 -7.97 2.76
N GLY A 42 13.40 -6.80 2.54
CA GLY A 42 14.07 -5.51 2.69
C GLY A 42 14.61 -5.27 4.11
N ILE A 43 13.79 -5.58 5.14
CA ILE A 43 14.20 -5.48 6.55
C ILE A 43 15.37 -6.43 6.84
N VAL A 44 15.32 -7.68 6.36
CA VAL A 44 16.40 -8.66 6.54
C VAL A 44 17.69 -8.18 5.88
N ILE A 45 17.62 -7.67 4.65
CA ILE A 45 18.79 -7.12 3.94
C ILE A 45 19.39 -5.95 4.73
N GLN A 46 18.56 -5.01 5.20
CA GLN A 46 19.02 -3.86 5.97
C GLN A 46 19.72 -4.30 7.27
N GLN A 47 19.15 -5.27 8.00
CA GLN A 47 19.75 -5.79 9.23
C GLN A 47 21.08 -6.51 8.96
N VAL A 48 21.16 -7.30 7.89
CA VAL A 48 22.39 -7.99 7.47
C VAL A 48 23.49 -7.00 7.11
N LEU A 49 23.17 -5.97 6.34
CA LEU A 49 24.13 -4.91 5.96
C LEU A 49 24.64 -4.15 7.18
N ASN A 50 23.74 -3.77 8.09
CA ASN A 50 24.10 -3.01 9.29
C ASN A 50 24.93 -3.84 10.28
N HIS A 51 24.59 -5.12 10.49
CA HIS A 51 25.23 -5.95 11.51
C HIS A 51 26.50 -6.66 11.03
N ILE A 52 26.55 -7.10 9.76
CA ILE A 52 27.65 -7.90 9.23
C ILE A 52 28.65 -7.03 8.47
N ALA A 53 28.18 -6.09 7.65
CA ALA A 53 29.05 -5.26 6.81
C ALA A 53 29.43 -3.93 7.46
N GLY A 54 28.74 -3.51 8.54
CA GLY A 54 28.95 -2.21 9.19
C GLY A 54 28.66 -1.02 8.26
N LEU A 55 27.89 -1.24 7.18
CA LEU A 55 27.56 -0.23 6.20
C LEU A 55 26.21 0.38 6.54
N ASP A 56 26.22 1.58 7.11
CA ASP A 56 25.00 2.35 7.39
C ASP A 56 24.56 3.10 6.12
N ILE A 57 23.95 2.35 5.19
CA ILE A 57 23.44 2.91 3.94
C ILE A 57 22.10 3.57 4.22
N ASN A 58 22.08 4.90 4.09
CA ASN A 58 20.85 5.67 4.21
C ASN A 58 20.04 5.62 2.90
N PHE A 59 19.00 4.79 2.87
CA PHE A 59 18.06 4.68 1.74
C PHE A 59 16.96 5.76 1.70
N PHE A 60 16.83 6.61 2.74
CA PHE A 60 15.76 7.63 2.81
C PHE A 60 15.69 8.54 1.58
N PRO A 61 16.80 9.08 1.03
CA PRO A 61 16.73 9.95 -0.15
C PRO A 61 16.17 9.23 -1.39
N MET A 62 16.52 7.94 -1.57
CA MET A 62 16.00 7.15 -2.68
C MET A 62 14.53 6.79 -2.47
N LEU A 63 14.14 6.48 -1.23
CA LEU A 63 12.77 6.17 -0.85
C LEU A 63 11.84 7.38 -0.96
N GLU A 64 12.33 8.59 -0.69
CA GLU A 64 11.56 9.82 -0.88
C GLU A 64 11.19 10.03 -2.36
N ILE A 65 12.18 9.88 -3.27
CA ILE A 65 11.95 10.00 -4.71
C ILE A 65 11.00 8.90 -5.19
N LEU A 66 11.27 7.63 -4.85
CA LEU A 66 10.42 6.50 -5.23
C LEU A 66 9.01 6.61 -4.62
N GLY A 67 8.88 7.12 -3.41
CA GLY A 67 7.61 7.32 -2.72
C GLY A 67 6.76 8.40 -3.39
N ILE A 68 7.35 9.53 -3.75
CA ILE A 68 6.66 10.60 -4.48
C ILE A 68 6.22 10.10 -5.86
N VAL A 69 7.14 9.52 -6.64
CA VAL A 69 6.86 9.01 -7.98
C VAL A 69 5.84 7.86 -7.93
N GLY A 70 6.02 6.92 -7.00
CA GLY A 70 5.13 5.78 -6.80
C GLY A 70 3.72 6.20 -6.40
N LEU A 71 3.59 7.15 -5.46
CA LEU A 71 2.28 7.68 -5.06
C LEU A 71 1.55 8.35 -6.23
N ILE A 72 2.25 9.18 -7.01
CA ILE A 72 1.68 9.82 -8.20
C ILE A 72 1.24 8.76 -9.22
N MET A 73 2.06 7.74 -9.48
CA MET A 73 1.73 6.66 -10.41
C MET A 73 0.50 5.87 -9.96
N ILE A 74 0.40 5.51 -8.68
CA ILE A 74 -0.76 4.80 -8.13
C ILE A 74 -2.05 5.63 -8.28
N VAL A 75 -1.98 6.93 -7.96
CA VAL A 75 -3.13 7.83 -8.10
C VAL A 75 -3.52 8.01 -9.56
N LEU A 76 -2.55 8.13 -10.47
CA LEU A 76 -2.79 8.24 -11.90
C LEU A 76 -3.41 6.97 -12.46
N GLU A 77 -2.92 5.79 -12.08
CA GLU A 77 -3.45 4.49 -12.51
C GLU A 77 -4.89 4.31 -12.06
N ALA A 78 -5.20 4.61 -10.80
CA ALA A 78 -6.56 4.55 -10.27
C ALA A 78 -7.50 5.58 -10.92
N ALA A 79 -7.00 6.77 -11.28
CA ALA A 79 -7.78 7.78 -11.99
C ALA A 79 -8.01 7.42 -13.46
N LEU A 80 -7.06 6.73 -14.09
CA LEU A 80 -7.16 6.27 -15.48
C LEU A 80 -8.10 5.07 -15.63
N ASP A 81 -8.10 4.16 -14.66
CA ASP A 81 -9.02 3.01 -14.59
C ASP A 81 -10.48 3.43 -14.27
N LEU A 82 -10.69 4.67 -13.83
CA LEU A 82 -12.02 5.19 -13.50
C LEU A 82 -12.81 5.57 -14.77
N GLU A 83 -13.61 4.64 -15.28
CA GLU A 83 -14.57 4.91 -16.36
C GLU A 83 -15.84 5.61 -15.84
N LEU A 84 -15.96 6.92 -16.07
CA LEU A 84 -17.17 7.68 -15.73
C LEU A 84 -18.26 7.55 -16.80
N HIS A 85 -19.20 6.62 -16.58
CA HIS A 85 -20.42 6.56 -17.36
C HIS A 85 -21.48 7.53 -16.84
N TRP A 86 -21.82 8.53 -17.65
CA TRP A 86 -22.86 9.53 -17.35
C TRP A 86 -24.23 8.93 -17.03
N ASN A 87 -24.53 7.72 -17.53
CA ASN A 87 -25.78 7.01 -17.30
C ASN A 87 -25.93 6.45 -15.86
N LYS A 88 -24.88 6.47 -15.05
CA LYS A 88 -24.88 5.96 -13.65
C LYS A 88 -24.40 6.99 -12.62
N SER A 89 -24.42 8.29 -12.94
CA SER A 89 -23.92 9.36 -12.07
C SER A 89 -24.49 9.32 -10.63
N GLN A 90 -25.78 8.97 -10.48
CA GLN A 90 -26.40 8.86 -9.16
C GLN A 90 -25.81 7.71 -8.31
N LEU A 91 -25.38 6.62 -8.92
CA LEU A 91 -24.72 5.50 -8.23
C LEU A 91 -23.30 5.89 -7.80
N ILE A 92 -22.56 6.61 -8.66
CA ILE A 92 -21.22 7.12 -8.36
C ILE A 92 -21.25 8.02 -7.12
N ILE A 93 -22.18 8.98 -7.07
CA ILE A 93 -22.30 9.90 -5.93
C ILE A 93 -22.67 9.15 -4.65
N LYS A 94 -23.58 8.17 -4.71
CA LYS A 94 -23.92 7.35 -3.54
C LYS A 94 -22.71 6.58 -3.03
N SER A 95 -21.97 5.89 -3.89
CA SER A 95 -20.77 5.14 -3.52
C SER A 95 -19.68 6.07 -2.97
N PHE A 96 -19.49 7.25 -3.57
CA PHE A 96 -18.57 8.26 -3.08
C PHE A 96 -18.94 8.75 -1.67
N LEU A 97 -20.22 9.06 -1.42
CA LEU A 97 -20.68 9.49 -0.10
C LEU A 97 -20.50 8.38 0.94
N VAL A 98 -20.85 7.13 0.61
CA VAL A 98 -20.61 5.98 1.50
C VAL A 98 -19.12 5.84 1.82
N GLY A 99 -18.25 5.93 0.82
CA GLY A 99 -16.80 5.89 1.01
C GLY A 99 -16.28 7.05 1.86
N LEU A 100 -16.77 8.27 1.61
CA LEU A 100 -16.38 9.48 2.34
C LEU A 100 -16.77 9.39 3.82
N PHE A 101 -18.02 9.03 4.13
CA PHE A 101 -18.46 8.86 5.51
C PHE A 101 -17.78 7.69 6.20
N GLY A 102 -17.53 6.59 5.47
CA GLY A 102 -16.74 5.46 5.98
C GLY A 102 -15.31 5.89 6.36
N LEU A 103 -14.64 6.65 5.48
CA LEU A 103 -13.30 7.19 5.73
C LEU A 103 -13.28 8.12 6.93
N LEU A 104 -14.18 9.13 6.97
CA LEU A 104 -14.26 10.07 8.09
C LEU A 104 -14.59 9.37 9.41
N GLY A 105 -15.50 8.39 9.39
CA GLY A 105 -15.83 7.57 10.54
C GLY A 105 -14.62 6.78 11.04
N CYS A 106 -13.94 6.04 10.15
CA CYS A 106 -12.72 5.31 10.50
C CYS A 106 -11.61 6.23 11.01
N LEU A 107 -11.44 7.41 10.41
CA LEU A 107 -10.44 8.40 10.82
C LEU A 107 -10.70 8.89 12.24
N VAL A 108 -11.92 9.34 12.55
CA VAL A 108 -12.28 9.85 13.88
C VAL A 108 -12.24 8.75 14.93
N LEU A 109 -12.72 7.54 14.61
CA LEU A 109 -12.67 6.40 15.53
C LEU A 109 -11.23 6.01 15.86
N THR A 110 -10.38 5.87 14.86
CA THR A 110 -8.96 5.50 15.05
C THR A 110 -8.20 6.60 15.79
N ALA A 111 -8.42 7.87 15.44
CA ALA A 111 -7.82 8.99 16.16
C ALA A 111 -8.28 9.07 17.61
N SER A 112 -9.55 8.75 17.91
CA SER A 112 -10.06 8.69 19.29
C SER A 112 -9.39 7.58 20.10
N ILE A 113 -9.13 6.42 19.48
CA ILE A 113 -8.38 5.34 20.10
C ILE A 113 -6.93 5.80 20.41
N PHE A 114 -6.26 6.45 19.46
CA PHE A 114 -4.90 6.95 19.69
C PHE A 114 -4.85 8.05 20.76
N HIS A 115 -5.79 8.99 20.74
CA HIS A 115 -5.87 10.04 21.75
C HIS A 115 -6.13 9.45 23.15
N GLY A 116 -7.09 8.52 23.28
CA GLY A 116 -7.50 7.97 24.57
C GLY A 116 -6.54 6.92 25.15
N LEU A 117 -5.89 6.12 24.29
CA LEU A 117 -5.06 4.98 24.72
C LEU A 117 -3.56 5.29 24.72
N LEU A 118 -3.11 6.19 23.84
CA LEU A 118 -1.69 6.56 23.70
C LEU A 118 -1.41 8.00 24.18
N GLU A 119 -2.42 8.68 24.74
CA GLU A 119 -2.33 10.07 25.26
C GLU A 119 -1.77 11.08 24.23
N MET A 120 -1.97 10.81 22.94
CA MET A 120 -1.48 11.67 21.86
C MET A 120 -2.36 12.91 21.71
N ASP A 121 -1.78 14.06 21.33
CA ASP A 121 -2.59 15.24 20.96
C ASP A 121 -3.56 14.90 19.81
N TRP A 122 -4.73 15.55 19.79
CA TRP A 122 -5.77 15.25 18.80
C TRP A 122 -5.29 15.42 17.37
N LEU A 123 -4.47 16.44 17.09
CA LEU A 123 -3.95 16.69 15.75
C LEU A 123 -2.95 15.60 15.37
N THR A 124 -2.07 15.21 16.29
CA THR A 124 -1.10 14.13 16.06
C THR A 124 -1.82 12.78 15.84
N ALA A 125 -2.82 12.47 16.65
CA ALA A 125 -3.64 11.28 16.51
C ALA A 125 -4.32 11.22 15.13
N LEU A 126 -4.84 12.34 14.62
CA LEU A 126 -5.45 12.43 13.30
C LEU A 126 -4.44 12.17 12.16
N ILE A 127 -3.22 12.71 12.27
CA ILE A 127 -2.14 12.48 11.30
C ILE A 127 -1.79 11.00 11.22
N TYR A 128 -1.62 10.32 12.35
CA TYR A 128 -1.31 8.88 12.37
C TYR A 128 -2.51 8.00 11.97
N ALA A 129 -3.74 8.43 12.26
CA ALA A 129 -4.94 7.72 11.86
C ALA A 129 -5.19 7.79 10.35
N THR A 130 -4.72 8.84 9.67
CA THR A 130 -4.93 9.04 8.23
C THR A 130 -4.45 7.87 7.37
N PRO A 131 -3.17 7.44 7.40
CA PRO A 131 -2.71 6.31 6.61
C PRO A 131 -3.38 4.98 7.02
N MET A 132 -3.81 4.84 8.27
CA MET A 132 -4.52 3.63 8.76
C MET A 132 -5.98 3.56 8.26
N SER A 133 -6.62 4.71 8.06
CA SER A 133 -8.02 4.79 7.61
C SER A 133 -8.21 4.48 6.11
N ILE A 134 -7.13 4.56 5.32
CA ILE A 134 -7.14 4.33 3.88
C ILE A 134 -6.97 2.84 3.61
N MET A 135 -7.98 2.24 2.96
CA MET A 135 -7.95 0.83 2.54
C MET A 135 -7.27 0.67 1.17
N SER A 136 -6.35 -0.28 1.05
CA SER A 136 -5.77 -0.66 -0.25
C SER A 136 -6.59 -1.78 -0.90
N SER A 137 -7.15 -1.52 -2.07
CA SER A 137 -7.92 -2.50 -2.86
C SER A 137 -7.07 -3.72 -3.24
N ALA A 138 -5.77 -3.54 -3.49
CA ALA A 138 -4.82 -4.61 -3.82
C ALA A 138 -4.63 -5.63 -2.68
N ILE A 139 -4.92 -5.26 -1.42
CA ILE A 139 -4.85 -6.17 -0.27
C ILE A 139 -6.22 -6.81 0.00
N ILE A 140 -7.31 -6.06 -0.17
CA ILE A 140 -8.66 -6.54 0.12
C ILE A 140 -9.11 -7.59 -0.90
N ILE A 141 -8.87 -7.37 -2.20
CA ILE A 141 -9.32 -8.25 -3.28
C ILE A 141 -8.83 -9.70 -3.11
N PRO A 142 -7.53 -10.00 -2.93
CA PRO A 142 -7.07 -11.38 -2.69
C PRO A 142 -7.57 -11.95 -1.35
N SER A 143 -7.80 -11.09 -0.36
CA SER A 143 -8.28 -11.50 0.97
C SER A 143 -9.76 -11.92 0.98
N VAL A 144 -10.57 -11.47 0.02
CA VAL A 144 -12.01 -11.83 -0.10
C VAL A 144 -12.29 -12.86 -1.20
N GLN A 145 -11.32 -13.17 -2.07
CA GLN A 145 -11.48 -14.15 -3.16
C GLN A 145 -11.71 -15.60 -2.69
N GLY A 146 -11.36 -15.93 -1.45
CA GLY A 146 -11.61 -17.25 -0.85
C GLY A 146 -13.02 -17.44 -0.24
N LEU A 147 -13.87 -16.42 -0.24
CA LEU A 147 -15.26 -16.53 0.24
C LEU A 147 -16.19 -17.00 -0.89
N SER A 148 -17.08 -17.95 -0.57
CA SER A 148 -17.96 -18.61 -1.55
C SER A 148 -18.80 -17.63 -2.37
N GLU A 149 -19.07 -18.02 -3.63
CA GLU A 149 -19.88 -17.32 -4.65
C GLU A 149 -21.26 -16.82 -4.16
N GLU A 150 -21.75 -17.27 -3.00
CA GLU A 150 -23.08 -16.92 -2.48
C GLU A 150 -23.18 -15.47 -1.95
N LYS A 151 -22.06 -14.80 -1.67
CA LYS A 151 -22.01 -13.37 -1.28
C LYS A 151 -21.56 -12.40 -2.38
N LYS A 152 -21.29 -12.87 -3.60
CA LYS A 152 -20.91 -12.02 -4.76
C LYS A 152 -22.05 -11.19 -5.34
N ARG A 153 -23.28 -11.38 -4.86
CA ARG A 153 -24.52 -10.77 -5.38
C ARG A 153 -24.81 -9.32 -4.96
N ILE A 154 -23.79 -8.54 -4.58
CA ILE A 154 -23.96 -7.10 -4.27
C ILE A 154 -23.49 -6.20 -5.44
N HIS A 155 -22.86 -6.78 -6.48
CA HIS A 155 -22.43 -6.00 -7.66
C HIS A 155 -23.50 -5.89 -8.77
N ASP A 156 -24.55 -6.74 -8.77
CA ASP A 156 -25.55 -6.81 -9.85
C ASP A 156 -26.96 -6.28 -9.47
N LEU A 157 -27.08 -5.42 -8.46
CA LEU A 157 -28.33 -4.70 -8.12
C LEU A 157 -28.13 -3.19 -8.11
#